data_AF-A0A7Y2A2U1-F1
#
_entry.id   AF-A0A7Y2A2U1-F1
#
_cell.length_a   1.000
_cell.length_b   1.000
_cell.length_c   1.000
_cell.angle_alpha   90.00
_cell.angle_beta   90.00
_cell.angle_gamma   90.00
#
_symmetry.space_group_name_H-M   'P 1'
#
loop_
_entity.id
_entity.type
_entity.pdbx_description
1 polymer ?
#
loop_
_entity_poly.entity_id
_entity_poly.type
_entity_poly.pdbx_seq_one_letter_code
_entity_poly.pdbx_strand_id
1 'polypeptide(L)'
;MASESRPCTNCQALVHPNEEFCPTCGEWMGIDSLEAERFELQGGPSEGEPLEAETEGIRCSLCGSTNPADNQHCEQCGARLGSQLAVAPQPIIQTTAAMRTAILAAGALITVIVIAFIFNALRGDSTATEDTAAAAATSTTSTTEAQVGPAVIIRATCSAEYANRPCDALFDGLSDTDWNAPIPGDPASNLTVTLTLDRPYAIGYIEITNLEGGTERFLRNHRPNGLRITASDVTTPQLASLDDAGGTLAPVVFNTTLSTTLTIEIVSTHPSQAIGEGEDVLPGFNDLSVAEIRVFGSPSS
;
A
#
# COMPACT_ATOMS: atom_id res chain seq x y z
N MET A 1 -56.63 -15.03 27.15
CA MET A 1 -56.28 -16.46 27.30
C MET A 1 -54.82 -16.48 27.70
N ALA A 2 -54.48 -17.04 28.87
CA ALA A 2 -53.08 -17.11 29.31
C ALA A 2 -52.37 -18.17 28.47
N SER A 3 -51.39 -17.75 27.68
CA SER A 3 -50.54 -18.67 26.92
C SER A 3 -49.58 -19.37 27.88
N GLU A 4 -49.60 -20.71 27.86
CA GLU A 4 -48.88 -21.57 28.79
C GLU A 4 -47.41 -21.72 28.37
N SER A 5 -46.48 -21.72 29.34
CA SER A 5 -45.05 -21.90 29.09
C SER A 5 -44.75 -23.34 28.63
N ARG A 6 -43.77 -23.50 27.74
CA ARG A 6 -43.41 -24.80 27.16
C ARG A 6 -41.99 -25.22 27.56
N PRO A 7 -41.71 -26.51 27.81
CA PRO A 7 -40.36 -26.97 28.14
C PRO A 7 -39.46 -26.98 26.90
N CYS A 8 -38.21 -26.55 27.06
CA CYS A 8 -37.19 -26.63 26.02
C CYS A 8 -36.79 -28.09 25.75
N THR A 9 -36.77 -28.50 24.48
CA THR A 9 -36.40 -29.87 24.08
C THR A 9 -34.95 -30.21 24.38
N ASN A 10 -34.06 -29.20 24.43
CA ASN A 10 -32.63 -29.39 24.65
C ASN A 10 -32.27 -29.40 26.14
N CYS A 11 -32.73 -28.42 26.92
CA CYS A 11 -32.33 -28.25 28.33
C CYS A 11 -33.46 -28.39 29.36
N GLN A 12 -34.71 -28.64 28.93
CA GLN A 12 -35.90 -28.79 29.77
C GLN A 12 -36.30 -27.58 30.62
N ALA A 13 -35.65 -26.43 30.43
CA ALA A 13 -36.09 -25.18 31.05
C ALA A 13 -37.48 -24.76 30.52
N LEU A 14 -38.29 -24.15 31.39
CA LEU A 14 -39.58 -23.58 30.98
C LEU A 14 -39.34 -22.27 30.24
N VAL A 15 -39.81 -22.19 28.99
CA VAL A 15 -39.67 -21.03 28.11
C VAL A 15 -41.03 -20.34 27.97
N HIS A 16 -41.03 -19.00 28.03
CA HIS A 16 -42.25 -18.22 27.85
C HIS A 16 -42.73 -18.27 26.38
N PRO A 17 -44.05 -18.19 26.13
CA PRO A 17 -44.62 -18.35 24.80
C PRO A 17 -44.19 -17.29 23.77
N ASN A 18 -43.64 -16.16 24.21
CA ASN A 18 -43.15 -15.07 23.36
C ASN A 18 -41.62 -15.07 23.20
N GLU A 19 -40.92 -16.07 23.74
CA GLU A 19 -39.47 -16.21 23.61
C GLU A 19 -39.14 -17.15 22.45
N GLU A 20 -38.46 -16.61 21.43
CA GLU A 20 -38.08 -17.37 20.23
C GLU A 20 -36.90 -18.32 20.48
N PHE A 21 -36.12 -18.03 21.53
CA PHE A 21 -34.95 -18.78 21.94
C PHE A 21 -35.03 -19.10 23.43
N CYS A 22 -34.59 -20.30 23.82
CA CYS A 22 -34.51 -20.69 25.22
C CYS A 22 -33.47 -19.80 25.94
N PRO A 23 -33.84 -19.07 27.01
CA PRO A 23 -32.92 -18.17 27.70
C PRO A 23 -31.80 -18.91 28.46
N THR A 24 -31.95 -20.22 28.68
CA THR A 24 -30.96 -21.03 29.41
C THR A 24 -29.90 -21.63 28.50
N CYS A 25 -30.24 -22.05 27.29
CA CYS A 25 -29.29 -22.77 26.40
C CYS A 25 -29.21 -22.22 24.96
N GLY A 26 -30.02 -21.23 24.61
CA GLY A 26 -30.03 -20.63 23.26
C GLY A 26 -30.72 -21.48 22.18
N GLU A 27 -31.36 -22.60 22.55
CA GLU A 27 -32.08 -23.44 21.59
C GLU A 27 -33.25 -22.67 20.96
N TRP A 28 -33.39 -22.76 19.64
CA TRP A 28 -34.51 -22.15 18.92
C TRP A 28 -35.80 -22.92 19.19
N MET A 29 -36.85 -22.20 19.60
CA MET A 29 -38.10 -22.80 20.12
C MET A 29 -39.23 -22.91 19.09
N GLY A 30 -38.96 -22.57 17.83
CA GLY A 30 -39.84 -22.88 16.70
C GLY A 30 -41.23 -22.24 16.78
N ILE A 31 -41.31 -20.96 17.11
CA ILE A 31 -42.57 -20.24 16.89
C ILE A 31 -42.76 -20.00 15.40
N ASP A 32 -43.85 -20.54 14.87
CA ASP A 32 -44.43 -20.16 13.60
C ASP A 32 -44.90 -18.70 13.73
N SER A 33 -44.08 -17.75 13.31
CA SER A 33 -44.52 -16.37 13.04
C SER A 33 -45.40 -16.34 11.78
N LEU A 34 -46.49 -17.12 11.78
CA LEU A 34 -47.61 -16.96 10.86
C LEU A 34 -48.51 -15.83 11.32
N GLU A 35 -47.92 -14.64 11.47
CA GLU A 35 -48.58 -13.35 11.51
C GLU A 35 -47.53 -12.25 11.25
N ALA A 36 -46.62 -12.50 10.30
CA ALA A 36 -46.09 -11.42 9.50
C ALA A 36 -47.25 -10.92 8.65
N GLU A 37 -47.81 -9.77 9.04
CA GLU A 37 -48.80 -9.03 8.28
C GLU A 37 -48.39 -8.98 6.81
N ARG A 38 -49.05 -9.81 6.00
CA ARG A 38 -48.93 -9.75 4.55
C ARG A 38 -49.53 -8.42 4.15
N PHE A 39 -48.69 -7.43 3.90
CA PHE A 39 -49.11 -6.15 3.33
C PHE A 39 -49.71 -6.43 1.94
N GLU A 40 -51.03 -6.63 1.89
CA GLU A 40 -51.77 -6.69 0.64
C GLU A 40 -51.78 -5.27 0.06
N LEU A 41 -50.92 -5.03 -0.92
CA LEU A 41 -51.01 -3.87 -1.79
C LEU A 41 -52.35 -3.91 -2.54
N GLN A 42 -53.37 -3.28 -1.96
CA GLN A 42 -54.56 -2.86 -2.71
C GLN A 42 -54.15 -1.70 -3.61
N GLY A 43 -53.77 -2.04 -4.82
CA GLY A 43 -53.44 -1.08 -5.88
C GLY A 43 -52.90 -1.82 -7.09
N GLY A 44 -53.80 -2.36 -7.92
CA GLY A 44 -53.43 -2.87 -9.24
C GLY A 44 -52.81 -1.74 -10.08
N PRO A 45 -51.87 -2.07 -10.99
CA PRO A 45 -51.25 -1.06 -11.83
C PRO A 45 -52.31 -0.49 -12.77
N SER A 46 -52.60 0.80 -12.63
CA SER A 46 -53.14 1.59 -13.74
C SER A 46 -52.10 1.60 -14.84
N GLU A 47 -52.50 1.19 -16.05
CA GLU A 47 -51.75 1.34 -17.29
C GLU A 47 -51.28 2.80 -17.42
N GLY A 48 -50.02 3.03 -17.08
CA GLY A 48 -49.32 4.29 -17.20
C GLY A 48 -47.92 3.98 -17.71
N GLU A 49 -47.75 4.24 -19.00
CA GLU A 49 -46.53 4.39 -19.81
C GLU A 49 -45.17 3.98 -19.17
N PRO A 50 -44.41 3.06 -19.80
CA PRO A 50 -43.05 2.78 -19.37
C PRO A 50 -42.14 3.94 -19.79
N LEU A 51 -41.80 4.80 -18.83
CA LEU A 51 -40.59 5.61 -18.92
C LEU A 51 -39.44 4.75 -18.38
N GLU A 52 -38.89 3.90 -19.24
CA GLU A 52 -37.56 3.33 -19.06
C GLU A 52 -36.55 4.48 -19.07
N ALA A 53 -36.21 4.98 -17.89
CA ALA A 53 -34.93 5.64 -17.70
C ALA A 53 -33.88 4.52 -17.58
N GLU A 54 -33.34 4.11 -18.72
CA GLU A 54 -32.14 3.27 -18.79
C GLU A 54 -30.99 4.08 -18.18
N THR A 55 -30.84 3.95 -16.86
CA THR A 55 -29.77 4.64 -16.14
C THR A 55 -28.52 3.82 -16.36
N GLU A 56 -27.68 4.29 -17.29
CA GLU A 56 -26.41 3.68 -17.66
C GLU A 56 -25.57 3.40 -16.40
N GLY A 57 -25.42 2.12 -16.03
CA GLY A 57 -24.81 1.72 -14.76
C GLY A 57 -23.29 1.99 -14.73
N ILE A 58 -22.77 2.41 -13.58
CA ILE A 58 -21.34 2.59 -13.34
C ILE A 58 -20.69 1.27 -12.91
N ARG A 59 -19.59 0.88 -13.57
CA ARG A 59 -18.81 -0.30 -13.16
C ARG A 59 -17.86 0.03 -12.01
N CYS A 60 -17.87 -0.81 -10.99
CA CYS A 60 -16.93 -0.72 -9.88
C CYS A 60 -15.51 -1.03 -10.37
N SER A 61 -14.56 -0.13 -10.13
CA SER A 61 -13.14 -0.35 -10.47
C SER A 61 -12.46 -1.42 -9.61
N LEU A 62 -13.04 -1.79 -8.46
CA LEU A 62 -12.44 -2.74 -7.53
C LEU A 62 -12.93 -4.18 -7.76
N CYS A 63 -14.24 -4.40 -7.94
CA CYS A 63 -14.81 -5.74 -8.10
C CYS A 63 -15.51 -5.98 -9.46
N GLY A 64 -15.59 -4.96 -10.32
CA GLY A 64 -16.15 -5.09 -11.67
C GLY A 64 -17.67 -5.14 -11.77
N SER A 65 -18.41 -5.15 -10.65
CA SER A 65 -19.87 -5.16 -10.65
C SER A 65 -20.45 -3.87 -11.24
N THR A 66 -21.57 -3.99 -11.97
CA THR A 66 -22.32 -2.85 -12.47
C THR A 66 -23.27 -2.39 -11.39
N ASN A 67 -23.19 -1.12 -11.00
CA ASN A 67 -24.00 -0.49 -9.98
C ASN A 67 -24.84 0.63 -10.62
N PRO A 68 -26.02 0.97 -10.08
CA PRO A 68 -26.74 2.18 -10.43
C PRO A 68 -25.86 3.43 -10.41
N ALA A 69 -26.07 4.36 -11.36
CA ALA A 69 -25.22 5.55 -11.52
C ALA A 69 -25.26 6.52 -10.32
N ASP A 70 -26.29 6.44 -9.50
CA ASP A 70 -26.51 7.23 -8.29
C ASP A 70 -25.83 6.64 -7.03
N ASN A 71 -25.29 5.42 -7.12
CA ASN A 71 -24.58 4.81 -6.00
C ASN A 71 -23.22 5.48 -5.77
N GLN A 72 -22.97 5.89 -4.53
CA GLN A 72 -21.65 6.40 -4.09
C GLN A 72 -20.70 5.28 -3.64
N HIS A 73 -21.23 4.09 -3.32
CA HIS A 73 -20.47 2.93 -2.89
C HIS A 73 -20.99 1.69 -3.63
N CYS A 74 -20.09 0.74 -3.89
CA CYS A 74 -20.40 -0.50 -4.54
C CYS A 74 -21.19 -1.41 -3.61
N GLU A 75 -22.30 -1.94 -4.08
CA GLU A 75 -23.17 -2.82 -3.30
C GLU A 75 -22.53 -4.18 -3.00
N GLN A 76 -21.56 -4.59 -3.82
CA GLN A 76 -20.95 -5.91 -3.72
C GLN A 76 -19.65 -5.93 -2.89
N CYS A 77 -18.85 -4.86 -2.93
CA CYS A 77 -17.57 -4.81 -2.21
C CYS A 77 -17.37 -3.55 -1.33
N GLY A 78 -18.32 -2.61 -1.33
CA GLY A 78 -18.25 -1.38 -0.53
C GLY A 78 -17.33 -0.28 -1.07
N ALA A 79 -16.63 -0.50 -2.19
CA ALA A 79 -15.72 0.50 -2.78
C ALA A 79 -16.46 1.76 -3.25
N ARG A 80 -15.87 2.95 -3.09
CA ARG A 80 -16.48 4.20 -3.58
C ARG A 80 -16.57 4.22 -5.11
N LEU A 81 -17.73 4.62 -5.63
CA LEU A 81 -18.01 4.76 -7.05
C LEU A 81 -18.01 6.25 -7.41
N GLY A 82 -17.23 6.63 -8.42
CA GLY A 82 -17.12 8.02 -8.88
C GLY A 82 -15.96 8.82 -8.27
N SER A 83 -15.31 9.60 -9.14
CA SER A 83 -14.27 10.62 -8.93
C SER A 83 -13.23 10.36 -7.82
N GLN A 84 -12.05 9.89 -8.24
CA GLN A 84 -10.80 10.09 -7.50
C GLN A 84 -10.65 11.58 -7.16
N LEU A 85 -10.35 11.89 -5.89
CA LEU A 85 -10.00 13.26 -5.51
C LEU A 85 -8.81 13.69 -6.38
N ALA A 86 -8.95 14.81 -7.09
CA ALA A 86 -7.85 15.37 -7.85
C ALA A 86 -6.65 15.57 -6.93
N VAL A 87 -5.55 14.87 -7.22
CA VAL A 87 -4.28 15.05 -6.53
C VAL A 87 -3.89 16.52 -6.71
N ALA A 88 -3.90 17.26 -5.61
CA ALA A 88 -3.46 18.65 -5.63
C ALA A 88 -2.02 18.68 -6.18
N PRO A 89 -1.72 19.49 -7.21
CA PRO A 89 -0.38 19.59 -7.73
C PRO A 89 0.55 20.02 -6.60
N GLN A 90 1.58 19.23 -6.36
CA GLN A 90 2.53 19.53 -5.31
C GLN A 90 3.28 20.82 -5.66
N PRO A 91 3.48 21.74 -4.71
CA PRO A 91 4.15 23.01 -4.98
C PRO A 91 5.61 22.75 -5.33
N ILE A 92 5.97 23.00 -6.60
CA ILE A 92 7.27 22.61 -7.17
C ILE A 92 8.44 23.46 -6.64
N ILE A 93 8.19 24.57 -5.93
CA ILE A 93 9.30 25.39 -5.42
C ILE A 93 8.96 25.95 -4.04
N GLN A 94 9.50 25.31 -3.00
CA GLN A 94 9.75 26.01 -1.74
C GLN A 94 11.05 26.79 -1.89
N THR A 95 10.95 28.06 -2.31
CA THR A 95 12.06 29.00 -2.10
C THR A 95 12.15 29.25 -0.60
N THR A 96 12.92 28.41 0.09
CA THR A 96 13.18 28.59 1.51
C THR A 96 13.81 29.96 1.73
N ALA A 97 13.49 30.59 2.87
CA ALA A 97 13.98 31.92 3.25
C ALA A 97 15.51 32.07 3.21
N ALA A 98 16.25 30.97 3.12
CA ALA A 98 17.70 30.90 2.95
C ALA A 98 18.21 31.40 1.58
N MET A 99 17.39 31.40 0.53
CA MET A 99 17.85 31.84 -0.80
C MET A 99 17.97 33.37 -0.91
N ARG A 100 17.23 34.14 -0.08
CA ARG A 100 17.25 35.61 -0.11
C ARG A 100 18.54 36.21 0.50
N THR A 101 19.17 35.54 1.44
CA THR A 101 20.43 36.02 2.05
C THR A 101 21.67 35.60 1.24
N ALA A 102 21.63 34.47 0.55
CA ALA A 102 22.73 34.01 -0.31
C ALA A 102 22.97 34.93 -1.52
N ILE A 103 21.91 35.47 -2.13
CA ILE A 103 22.01 36.37 -3.29
C ILE A 103 22.67 37.71 -2.93
N LEU A 104 22.42 38.23 -1.73
CA LEU A 104 23.00 39.50 -1.28
C LEU A 104 24.50 39.38 -0.96
N ALA A 105 24.94 38.25 -0.38
CA ALA A 105 26.34 38.00 -0.08
C ALA A 105 27.18 37.76 -1.35
N ALA A 106 26.64 36.98 -2.32
CA ALA A 106 27.30 36.75 -3.59
C ALA A 106 27.39 38.02 -4.45
N GLY A 107 26.34 38.86 -4.46
CA GLY A 107 26.34 40.14 -5.17
C GLY A 107 27.38 41.12 -4.64
N ALA A 108 27.52 41.23 -3.32
CA ALA A 108 28.53 42.09 -2.70
C ALA A 108 29.96 41.63 -3.04
N LEU A 109 30.23 40.32 -3.00
CA LEU A 109 31.53 39.76 -3.32
C LEU A 109 31.92 40.00 -4.78
N ILE A 110 31.00 39.75 -5.72
CA ILE A 110 31.22 40.00 -7.16
C ILE A 110 31.47 41.49 -7.43
N THR A 111 30.72 42.37 -6.77
CA THR A 111 30.89 43.82 -6.92
C THR A 111 32.27 44.29 -6.45
N VAL A 112 32.75 43.78 -5.31
CA VAL A 112 34.10 44.08 -4.80
C VAL A 112 35.18 43.56 -5.74
N ILE A 113 35.03 42.36 -6.29
CA ILE A 113 35.98 41.78 -7.26
C ILE A 113 36.03 42.62 -8.54
N VAL A 114 34.88 43.02 -9.09
CA VAL A 114 34.81 43.85 -10.30
C VAL A 114 35.42 45.23 -10.08
N ILE A 115 35.14 45.87 -8.94
CA ILE A 115 35.75 47.16 -8.59
C ILE A 115 37.27 47.01 -8.45
N ALA A 116 37.76 45.97 -7.76
CA ALA A 116 39.19 45.72 -7.63
C ALA A 116 39.85 45.47 -8.99
N PHE A 117 39.21 44.73 -9.89
CA PHE A 117 39.71 44.47 -11.24
C PHE A 117 39.77 45.76 -12.08
N ILE A 118 38.75 46.62 -11.97
CA ILE A 118 38.73 47.92 -12.66
C ILE A 118 39.81 48.85 -12.13
N PHE A 119 40.02 48.92 -10.81
CA PHE A 119 41.11 49.71 -10.22
C PHE A 119 42.49 49.20 -10.62
N ASN A 120 42.66 47.88 -10.72
CA ASN A 120 43.92 47.26 -11.13
C ASN A 120 44.18 47.42 -12.64
N ALA A 121 43.13 47.45 -13.47
CA ALA A 121 43.25 47.68 -14.91
C ALA A 121 43.45 49.17 -15.26
N LEU A 122 42.94 50.11 -14.45
CA LEU A 122 43.08 51.56 -14.68
C LEU A 122 44.37 52.16 -14.11
N ARG A 123 44.99 51.53 -13.11
CA ARG A 123 46.33 51.89 -12.64
C ARG A 123 47.34 51.04 -13.40
N GLY A 124 47.72 51.51 -14.59
CA GLY A 124 48.80 50.89 -15.34
C GLY A 124 50.09 50.79 -14.53
N ASP A 125 50.81 49.71 -14.80
CA ASP A 125 52.24 49.46 -14.59
C ASP A 125 52.64 48.42 -13.52
N SER A 126 53.31 47.40 -14.08
CA SER A 126 54.31 46.46 -13.58
C SER A 126 54.72 46.52 -12.11
N THR A 127 54.64 45.40 -11.40
CA THR A 127 55.81 44.65 -10.88
C THR A 127 55.38 43.52 -9.92
N ALA A 128 56.13 42.42 -10.04
CA ALA A 128 56.40 41.35 -9.07
C ALA A 128 55.73 41.40 -7.68
N THR A 129 55.30 40.25 -7.18
CA THR A 129 56.09 39.39 -6.25
C THR A 129 55.16 38.34 -5.62
N GLU A 130 55.75 37.18 -5.37
CA GLU A 130 55.23 35.99 -4.71
C GLU A 130 54.68 36.23 -3.28
N ASP A 131 53.93 35.22 -2.84
CA ASP A 131 53.59 34.83 -1.47
C ASP A 131 52.69 35.74 -0.62
N THR A 132 51.48 35.23 -0.36
CA THR A 132 51.06 34.84 0.99
C THR A 132 49.84 33.93 0.86
N ALA A 133 50.06 32.61 0.84
CA ALA A 133 49.01 31.64 1.07
C ALA A 133 48.64 31.68 2.56
N ALA A 134 47.70 32.56 2.93
CA ALA A 134 47.03 32.50 4.21
C ALA A 134 46.14 31.25 4.20
N ALA A 135 46.63 30.18 4.84
CA ALA A 135 45.86 28.99 5.15
C ALA A 135 44.70 29.37 6.07
N ALA A 136 43.56 29.71 5.46
CA ALA A 136 42.29 29.74 6.16
C ALA A 136 41.92 28.28 6.47
N ALA A 137 42.23 27.84 7.68
CA ALA A 137 41.72 26.61 8.25
C ALA A 137 40.19 26.77 8.37
N THR A 138 39.49 26.45 7.30
CA THR A 138 38.04 26.27 7.31
C THR A 138 37.81 24.94 7.98
N SER A 139 37.47 24.97 9.26
CA SER A 139 36.92 23.82 9.98
C SER A 139 35.57 23.50 9.36
N THR A 140 35.60 22.73 8.28
CA THR A 140 34.40 22.10 7.73
C THR A 140 33.96 21.06 8.74
N THR A 141 32.99 21.41 9.59
CA THR A 141 32.12 20.40 10.21
C THR A 141 31.41 19.69 9.07
N SER A 142 32.03 18.64 8.56
CA SER A 142 31.39 17.66 7.71
C SER A 142 30.34 16.96 8.55
N THR A 143 29.11 17.47 8.49
CA THR A 143 27.92 16.69 8.82
C THR A 143 27.94 15.51 7.85
N THR A 144 28.37 14.35 8.30
CA THR A 144 28.31 13.11 7.51
C THR A 144 26.84 12.85 7.23
N GLU A 145 26.40 13.20 6.03
CA GLU A 145 25.09 12.84 5.51
C GLU A 145 25.04 11.31 5.44
N ALA A 146 24.21 10.71 6.29
CA ALA A 146 24.06 9.27 6.38
C ALA A 146 23.66 8.74 4.99
N GLN A 147 24.57 8.04 4.33
CA GLN A 147 24.36 7.53 2.98
C GLN A 147 23.32 6.42 3.04
N VAL A 148 22.18 6.62 2.37
CA VAL A 148 21.14 5.61 2.21
C VAL A 148 21.70 4.52 1.30
N GLY A 149 21.75 3.28 1.78
CA GLY A 149 22.25 2.12 1.05
C GLY A 149 21.40 0.87 1.31
N PRO A 150 21.68 -0.25 0.62
CA PRO A 150 20.94 -1.48 0.83
C PRO A 150 21.17 -2.01 2.25
N ALA A 151 20.09 -2.29 2.96
CA ALA A 151 20.11 -2.99 4.24
C ALA A 151 20.31 -4.49 4.02
N VAL A 152 21.08 -5.13 4.91
CA VAL A 152 21.33 -6.57 4.81
C VAL A 152 20.21 -7.32 5.53
N ILE A 153 19.42 -8.06 4.76
CA ILE A 153 18.41 -8.99 5.29
C ILE A 153 19.12 -10.31 5.60
N ILE A 154 18.97 -10.81 6.82
CA ILE A 154 19.59 -12.07 7.26
C ILE A 154 18.60 -13.22 7.35
N ARG A 155 17.30 -12.88 7.37
CA ARG A 155 16.22 -13.86 7.48
C ARG A 155 14.91 -13.24 7.03
N ALA A 156 14.11 -14.02 6.31
CA ALA A 156 12.69 -13.79 6.15
C ALA A 156 11.88 -14.87 6.87
N THR A 157 10.65 -14.55 7.25
CA THR A 157 9.67 -15.52 7.75
C THR A 157 8.33 -15.17 7.13
N CYS A 158 7.83 -16.09 6.30
CA CYS A 158 6.57 -15.94 5.59
C CYS A 158 5.48 -16.74 6.28
N SER A 159 4.25 -16.25 6.26
CA SER A 159 3.08 -16.95 6.82
C SER A 159 2.72 -18.24 6.05
N ALA A 160 3.10 -18.30 4.77
CA ALA A 160 2.96 -19.47 3.91
C ALA A 160 4.00 -19.43 2.79
N GLU A 161 4.37 -20.59 2.27
CA GLU A 161 5.32 -20.75 1.16
C GLU A 161 5.20 -22.14 0.53
N TYR A 162 5.65 -22.29 -0.71
CA TYR A 162 5.92 -23.59 -1.32
C TYR A 162 7.39 -23.98 -1.18
N ALA A 163 7.67 -25.28 -1.03
CA ALA A 163 9.04 -25.78 -0.82
C ALA A 163 10.03 -25.43 -1.96
N ASN A 164 9.53 -25.27 -3.19
CA ASN A 164 10.33 -24.91 -4.38
C ASN A 164 10.29 -23.40 -4.69
N ARG A 165 9.62 -22.61 -3.85
CA ARG A 165 9.44 -21.16 -3.94
C ARG A 165 9.48 -20.55 -2.52
N PRO A 166 10.58 -20.76 -1.79
CA PRO A 166 10.65 -20.43 -0.37
C PRO A 166 10.72 -18.92 -0.15
N CYS A 167 10.41 -18.50 1.08
CA CYS A 167 10.50 -17.12 1.54
C CYS A 167 11.91 -16.52 1.36
N ASP A 168 12.94 -17.36 1.43
CA ASP A 168 14.34 -16.94 1.25
C ASP A 168 14.63 -16.41 -0.16
N ALA A 169 13.82 -16.77 -1.15
CA ALA A 169 13.92 -16.20 -2.50
C ALA A 169 13.66 -14.69 -2.53
N LEU A 170 12.99 -14.12 -1.52
CA LEU A 170 12.70 -12.68 -1.47
C LEU A 170 13.96 -11.81 -1.32
N PHE A 171 15.10 -12.36 -0.90
CA PHE A 171 16.29 -11.56 -0.62
C PHE A 171 17.59 -12.25 -1.04
N ASP A 172 17.51 -13.22 -1.95
CA ASP A 172 18.68 -13.96 -2.46
C ASP A 172 19.48 -13.19 -3.52
N GLY A 173 18.92 -12.09 -4.05
CA GLY A 173 19.52 -11.26 -5.09
C GLY A 173 19.52 -11.89 -6.48
N LEU A 174 18.73 -12.95 -6.69
CA LEU A 174 18.58 -13.64 -7.97
C LEU A 174 17.30 -13.20 -8.67
N SER A 175 17.36 -13.07 -9.99
CA SER A 175 16.22 -12.60 -10.78
C SER A 175 15.33 -13.73 -11.32
N ASP A 176 15.74 -14.99 -11.14
CA ASP A 176 15.06 -16.19 -11.65
C ASP A 176 14.39 -17.02 -10.55
N THR A 177 14.51 -16.59 -9.29
CA THR A 177 13.83 -17.16 -8.13
C THR A 177 12.64 -16.27 -7.73
N ASP A 178 11.70 -16.86 -7.00
CA ASP A 178 10.57 -16.13 -6.44
C ASP A 178 10.03 -16.86 -5.21
N TRP A 179 9.44 -16.08 -4.30
CA TRP A 179 8.57 -16.61 -3.27
C TRP A 179 7.16 -16.75 -3.83
N ASN A 180 6.53 -17.88 -3.52
CA ASN A 180 5.17 -18.15 -3.92
C ASN A 180 4.40 -18.77 -2.75
N ALA A 181 3.18 -18.28 -2.52
CA ALA A 181 2.35 -18.71 -1.41
C ALA A 181 0.90 -18.89 -1.84
N PRO A 182 0.20 -19.92 -1.32
CA PRO A 182 -1.22 -20.09 -1.57
C PRO A 182 -2.01 -18.93 -0.97
N ILE A 183 -3.00 -18.41 -1.71
CA ILE A 183 -3.96 -17.45 -1.17
C ILE A 183 -5.19 -18.25 -0.67
N PRO A 184 -5.44 -18.28 0.65
CA PRO A 184 -6.61 -18.95 1.18
C PRO A 184 -7.87 -18.09 0.96
N GLY A 185 -8.64 -18.38 -0.09
CA GLY A 185 -9.94 -17.72 -0.32
C GLY A 185 -9.82 -16.20 -0.59
N ASP A 186 -10.83 -15.44 -0.15
CA ASP A 186 -11.06 -14.00 -0.37
C ASP A 186 -9.75 -13.16 -0.54
N PRO A 187 -9.66 -12.19 -1.48
CA PRO A 187 -8.41 -11.54 -1.88
C PRO A 187 -7.83 -10.59 -0.82
N ALA A 188 -8.39 -10.56 0.38
CA ALA A 188 -7.81 -9.97 1.57
C ALA A 188 -6.78 -10.94 2.16
N SER A 189 -5.64 -11.09 1.47
CA SER A 189 -4.59 -12.00 1.91
C SER A 189 -4.14 -11.62 3.33
N ASN A 190 -4.02 -12.62 4.19
CA ASN A 190 -3.36 -12.54 5.50
C ASN A 190 -1.87 -12.90 5.37
N LEU A 191 -1.33 -12.81 4.15
CA LEU A 191 0.04 -13.17 3.84
C LEU A 191 0.97 -12.14 4.46
N THR A 192 1.88 -12.62 5.30
CA THR A 192 2.79 -11.79 6.07
C THR A 192 4.22 -12.21 5.77
N VAL A 193 5.07 -11.23 5.50
CA VAL A 193 6.52 -11.38 5.36
C VAL A 193 7.19 -10.57 6.46
N THR A 194 7.90 -11.24 7.36
CA THR A 194 8.73 -10.60 8.38
C THR A 194 10.19 -10.70 8.00
N LEU A 195 10.85 -9.56 7.81
CA LEU A 195 12.27 -9.49 7.48
C LEU A 195 13.07 -9.08 8.73
N THR A 196 14.19 -9.75 8.94
CA THR A 196 15.17 -9.43 10.00
C THR A 196 16.42 -8.85 9.36
N LEU A 197 16.85 -7.69 9.83
CA LEU A 197 18.05 -7.01 9.38
C LEU A 197 19.26 -7.40 10.23
N ASP A 198 20.47 -7.35 9.66
CA ASP A 198 21.71 -7.72 10.37
C ASP A 198 22.08 -6.77 11.52
N ARG A 199 21.62 -5.52 11.43
CA ARG A 199 21.80 -4.45 12.41
C ARG A 199 20.64 -3.45 12.33
N PRO A 200 20.51 -2.48 13.26
CA PRO A 200 19.49 -1.45 13.15
C PRO A 200 19.75 -0.51 11.96
N TYR A 201 18.68 -0.19 11.22
CA TYR A 201 18.70 0.79 10.13
C TYR A 201 17.67 1.89 10.37
N ALA A 202 18.03 3.13 10.01
CA ALA A 202 17.06 4.16 9.66
C ALA A 202 16.62 3.90 8.21
N ILE A 203 15.54 3.12 8.05
CA ILE A 203 14.99 2.76 6.75
C ILE A 203 14.39 4.02 6.12
N GLY A 204 14.60 4.20 4.81
CA GLY A 204 13.99 5.27 4.02
C GLY A 204 12.94 4.76 3.05
N TYR A 205 13.21 3.62 2.40
CA TYR A 205 12.27 3.01 1.46
C TYR A 205 12.49 1.50 1.27
N ILE A 206 11.48 0.86 0.69
CA ILE A 206 11.45 -0.55 0.35
C ILE A 206 11.20 -0.66 -1.16
N GLU A 207 11.98 -1.49 -1.84
CA GLU A 207 11.74 -1.89 -3.23
C GLU A 207 11.16 -3.29 -3.26
N ILE A 208 10.13 -3.48 -4.08
CA ILE A 208 9.47 -4.77 -4.29
C ILE A 208 9.54 -5.05 -5.78
N THR A 209 9.99 -6.25 -6.14
CA THR A 209 10.10 -6.73 -7.50
C THR A 209 9.07 -7.84 -7.71
N ASN A 210 8.15 -7.63 -8.64
CA ASN A 210 7.26 -8.67 -9.15
C ASN A 210 7.98 -9.52 -10.20
N LEU A 211 7.38 -10.66 -10.55
CA LEU A 211 7.78 -11.44 -11.72
C LEU A 211 7.85 -10.56 -12.99
N GLU A 212 8.65 -10.96 -13.97
CA GLU A 212 8.77 -10.26 -15.25
C GLU A 212 7.39 -10.11 -15.92
N GLY A 213 7.08 -8.88 -16.32
CA GLY A 213 5.76 -8.52 -16.86
C GLY A 213 5.45 -9.22 -18.18
N GLY A 214 4.19 -9.56 -18.39
CA GLY A 214 3.72 -10.24 -19.61
C GLY A 214 4.11 -11.72 -19.69
N THR A 215 4.86 -12.26 -18.74
CA THR A 215 5.09 -13.70 -18.64
C THR A 215 3.82 -14.43 -18.21
N GLU A 216 3.66 -15.68 -18.63
CA GLU A 216 2.56 -16.54 -18.19
C GLU A 216 2.47 -16.59 -16.66
N ARG A 217 3.60 -16.73 -15.96
CA ARG A 217 3.62 -16.78 -14.50
C ARG A 217 3.18 -15.46 -13.87
N PHE A 218 3.60 -14.32 -14.40
CA PHE A 218 3.17 -13.02 -13.91
C PHE A 218 1.65 -12.84 -14.02
N LEU A 219 1.07 -13.18 -15.17
CA LEU A 219 -0.36 -13.04 -15.43
C LEU A 219 -1.19 -14.03 -14.61
N ARG A 220 -0.73 -15.28 -14.52
CA ARG A 220 -1.46 -16.35 -13.84
C ARG A 220 -1.31 -16.34 -12.33
N ASN A 221 -0.30 -15.72 -11.72
CA ASN A 221 -0.28 -15.54 -10.25
C ASN A 221 -1.14 -14.34 -9.84
N HIS A 222 -1.46 -14.23 -8.56
CA HIS A 222 -1.84 -12.95 -7.96
C HIS A 222 -0.58 -12.13 -7.69
N ARG A 223 -0.74 -10.80 -7.67
CA ARG A 223 0.35 -9.86 -7.38
C ARG A 223 -0.05 -8.98 -6.19
N PRO A 224 0.87 -8.59 -5.31
CA PRO A 224 0.54 -7.74 -4.17
C PRO A 224 0.01 -6.38 -4.66
N ASN A 225 -1.01 -5.86 -3.99
CA ASN A 225 -1.54 -4.52 -4.23
C ASN A 225 -1.46 -3.69 -2.94
N GLY A 226 -2.36 -3.92 -2.00
CA GLY A 226 -2.37 -3.22 -0.72
C GLY A 226 -1.35 -3.83 0.24
N LEU A 227 -0.54 -2.98 0.86
CA LEU A 227 0.42 -3.36 1.89
C LEU A 227 0.09 -2.66 3.21
N ARG A 228 0.27 -3.39 4.32
CA ARG A 228 0.34 -2.86 5.67
C ARG A 228 1.73 -3.13 6.23
N ILE A 229 2.50 -2.07 6.46
CA ILE A 229 3.93 -2.15 6.81
C ILE A 229 4.11 -1.67 8.25
N THR A 230 4.84 -2.46 9.04
CA THR A 230 5.25 -2.12 10.41
C THR A 230 6.73 -2.40 10.61
N ALA A 231 7.33 -1.83 11.65
CA ALA A 231 8.71 -2.08 12.03
C ALA A 231 8.87 -2.05 13.55
N SER A 232 10.01 -2.53 14.05
CA SER A 232 10.27 -2.64 15.50
C SER A 232 10.20 -1.31 16.27
N ASP A 233 10.40 -0.19 15.60
CA ASP A 233 10.38 1.17 16.16
C ASP A 233 9.22 2.03 15.64
N VAL A 234 8.29 1.45 14.87
CA VAL A 234 7.10 2.12 14.34
C VAL A 234 5.85 1.48 14.92
N THR A 235 5.09 2.25 15.69
CA THR A 235 3.88 1.77 16.37
C THR A 235 2.62 1.83 15.52
N THR A 236 2.57 2.75 14.55
CA THR A 236 1.43 2.92 13.65
C THR A 236 1.74 2.27 12.30
N PRO A 237 0.95 1.29 11.83
CA PRO A 237 1.18 0.70 10.52
C PRO A 237 1.03 1.74 9.41
N GLN A 238 1.97 1.72 8.46
CA GLN A 238 1.84 2.47 7.22
C GLN A 238 1.08 1.63 6.19
N LEU A 239 0.15 2.26 5.46
CA LEU A 239 -0.51 1.65 4.31
C LEU A 239 0.16 2.11 3.02
N ALA A 240 0.32 1.21 2.07
CA ALA A 240 0.81 1.49 0.72
C ALA A 240 0.02 0.69 -0.33
N SER A 241 0.09 1.14 -1.58
CA SER A 241 -0.50 0.45 -2.73
C SER A 241 0.58 0.25 -3.78
N LEU A 242 0.54 -0.89 -4.46
CA LEU A 242 1.46 -1.24 -5.54
C LEU A 242 0.73 -1.25 -6.88
N ASP A 243 1.42 -0.78 -7.92
CA ASP A 243 0.93 -0.84 -9.29
C ASP A 243 0.89 -2.29 -9.79
N ASP A 244 -0.06 -2.59 -10.68
CA ASP A 244 -0.14 -3.90 -11.36
C ASP A 244 0.88 -3.95 -12.51
N ALA A 245 2.16 -4.00 -12.16
CA ALA A 245 3.27 -4.04 -13.10
C ALA A 245 4.24 -5.18 -12.78
N GLY A 246 4.90 -5.71 -13.81
CA GLY A 246 5.98 -6.68 -13.64
C GLY A 246 7.33 -6.01 -13.41
N GLY A 247 8.28 -6.76 -12.86
CA GLY A 247 9.60 -6.25 -12.51
C GLY A 247 9.60 -5.34 -11.27
N THR A 248 10.63 -4.52 -11.12
CA THR A 248 10.82 -3.64 -9.95
C THR A 248 9.83 -2.48 -9.98
N LEU A 249 9.05 -2.37 -8.90
CA LEU A 249 8.00 -1.36 -8.74
C LEU A 249 8.56 -0.03 -8.20
N ALA A 250 7.72 1.00 -8.20
CA ALA A 250 8.04 2.27 -7.57
C ALA A 250 8.37 2.07 -6.06
N PRO A 251 9.43 2.71 -5.54
CA PRO A 251 9.81 2.56 -4.14
C PRO A 251 8.70 2.96 -3.16
N VAL A 252 8.46 2.11 -2.16
CA VAL A 252 7.57 2.43 -1.05
C VAL A 252 8.36 3.18 0.02
N VAL A 253 8.16 4.49 0.11
CA VAL A 253 8.77 5.32 1.15
C VAL A 253 8.26 4.86 2.51
N PHE A 254 9.16 4.45 3.40
CA PHE A 254 8.86 3.97 4.74
C PHE A 254 10.00 4.38 5.65
N ASN A 255 9.77 5.42 6.46
CA ASN A 255 10.82 6.04 7.26
C ASN A 255 10.85 5.45 8.67
N THR A 256 12.02 5.02 9.10
CA THR A 256 12.26 4.54 10.46
C THR A 256 13.52 5.16 11.05
N THR A 257 13.77 4.92 12.34
CA THR A 257 14.93 5.48 13.04
C THR A 257 15.97 4.41 13.32
N LEU A 258 15.59 3.29 13.92
CA LEU A 258 16.48 2.20 14.34
C LEU A 258 15.75 0.84 14.26
N SER A 259 15.23 0.48 13.10
CA SER A 259 14.53 -0.79 12.93
C SER A 259 15.49 -1.95 12.76
N THR A 260 15.24 -3.05 13.46
CA THR A 260 15.91 -4.34 13.23
C THR A 260 15.01 -5.36 12.54
N THR A 261 13.70 -5.11 12.55
CA THR A 261 12.71 -5.96 11.90
C THR A 261 11.68 -5.09 11.19
N LEU A 262 11.18 -5.58 10.06
CA LEU A 262 10.02 -5.03 9.37
C LEU A 262 9.05 -6.16 9.04
N THR A 263 7.76 -5.86 9.11
CA THR A 263 6.69 -6.79 8.73
C THR A 263 5.85 -6.16 7.64
N ILE A 264 5.75 -6.84 6.51
CA ILE A 264 4.92 -6.47 5.36
C ILE A 264 3.77 -7.47 5.32
N GLU A 265 2.56 -6.97 5.49
CA GLU A 265 1.34 -7.74 5.32
C GLU A 265 0.66 -7.31 4.02
N ILE A 266 0.35 -8.28 3.18
CA ILE A 266 -0.29 -8.04 1.88
C ILE A 266 -1.79 -8.04 2.14
N VAL A 267 -2.42 -6.88 2.29
CA VAL A 267 -3.84 -6.77 2.65
C VAL A 267 -4.79 -6.85 1.44
N SER A 268 -4.27 -6.73 0.23
CA SER A 268 -5.02 -6.99 -1.01
C SER A 268 -4.11 -7.36 -2.18
N THR A 269 -4.68 -8.00 -3.20
CA THR A 269 -3.95 -8.46 -4.38
C THR A 269 -4.57 -7.98 -5.68
N HIS A 270 -3.77 -7.79 -6.72
CA HIS A 270 -4.23 -7.82 -8.11
C HIS A 270 -4.55 -9.27 -8.51
N PRO A 271 -5.68 -9.52 -9.16
CA PRO A 271 -6.20 -10.87 -9.37
C PRO A 271 -5.45 -11.63 -10.46
N SER A 272 -5.24 -12.93 -10.29
CA SER A 272 -4.73 -13.77 -11.38
C SER A 272 -5.64 -13.73 -12.62
N GLN A 273 -5.05 -14.00 -13.77
CA GLN A 273 -5.73 -13.97 -15.06
C GLN A 273 -5.62 -15.34 -15.73
N ALA A 274 -6.71 -15.77 -16.36
CA ALA A 274 -6.65 -16.86 -17.32
C ALA A 274 -6.01 -16.34 -18.63
N ILE A 275 -5.17 -17.15 -19.25
CA ILE A 275 -4.47 -16.80 -20.48
C ILE A 275 -4.77 -17.83 -21.57
N GLY A 276 -4.75 -17.42 -22.83
CA GLY A 276 -5.09 -18.28 -23.98
C GLY A 276 -6.51 -18.01 -24.51
N GLU A 277 -6.88 -18.71 -25.58
CA GLU A 277 -8.16 -18.56 -26.27
C GLU A 277 -8.78 -19.94 -26.56
N GLY A 278 -10.11 -20.02 -26.56
CA GLY A 278 -10.83 -21.24 -26.94
C GLY A 278 -10.57 -22.42 -26.00
N GLU A 279 -10.14 -23.54 -26.57
CA GLU A 279 -9.87 -24.78 -25.82
C GLU A 279 -8.52 -24.78 -25.08
N ASP A 280 -7.63 -23.84 -25.41
CA ASP A 280 -6.27 -23.73 -24.84
C ASP A 280 -6.18 -22.74 -23.66
N VAL A 281 -7.31 -22.41 -23.03
CA VAL A 281 -7.35 -21.48 -21.89
C VAL A 281 -6.72 -22.12 -20.66
N LEU A 282 -5.63 -21.51 -20.19
CA LEU A 282 -4.96 -21.85 -18.94
C LEU A 282 -5.53 -21.00 -17.80
N PRO A 283 -6.06 -21.61 -16.72
CA PRO A 283 -6.67 -20.86 -15.63
C PRO A 283 -5.63 -20.09 -14.82
N GLY A 284 -6.04 -18.98 -14.18
CA GLY A 284 -5.24 -18.32 -13.17
C GLY A 284 -4.91 -19.26 -12.00
N PHE A 285 -3.72 -19.11 -11.45
CA PHE A 285 -3.31 -19.73 -10.19
C PHE A 285 -3.98 -19.03 -9.01
N ASN A 286 -4.16 -19.77 -7.92
CA ASN A 286 -4.65 -19.23 -6.66
C ASN A 286 -3.48 -18.99 -5.68
N ASP A 287 -2.39 -18.47 -6.23
CA ASP A 287 -1.11 -18.27 -5.55
C ASP A 287 -0.64 -16.84 -5.76
N LEU A 288 0.01 -16.25 -4.76
CA LEU A 288 0.69 -14.97 -4.87
C LEU A 288 2.17 -15.18 -5.13
N SER A 289 2.78 -14.40 -6.02
CA SER A 289 4.22 -14.45 -6.27
C SER A 289 4.87 -13.07 -6.13
N VAL A 290 6.06 -13.05 -5.52
CA VAL A 290 6.95 -11.88 -5.46
C VAL A 290 8.37 -12.38 -5.70
N ALA A 291 9.11 -11.70 -6.58
CA ALA A 291 10.46 -12.09 -6.94
C ALA A 291 11.46 -11.65 -5.87
N GLU A 292 11.44 -10.38 -5.47
CA GLU A 292 12.44 -9.83 -4.55
C GLU A 292 11.87 -8.69 -3.70
N ILE A 293 12.41 -8.52 -2.49
CA ILE A 293 12.21 -7.39 -1.60
C ILE A 293 13.58 -6.87 -1.14
N ARG A 294 13.82 -5.58 -1.34
CA ARG A 294 15.03 -4.90 -0.91
C ARG A 294 14.67 -3.74 0.00
N VAL A 295 15.46 -3.57 1.05
CA VAL A 295 15.28 -2.50 2.03
C VAL A 295 16.44 -1.53 1.92
N PHE A 296 16.16 -0.23 1.92
CA PHE A 296 17.18 0.80 1.81
C PHE A 296 17.10 1.75 3.00
N GLY A 297 18.24 2.04 3.59
CA GLY A 297 18.36 2.87 4.77
C GLY A 297 19.81 3.19 5.12
N SER A 298 20.00 3.96 6.17
CA SER A 298 21.33 4.17 6.73
C SER A 298 21.52 3.27 7.96
N PRO A 299 22.64 2.52 8.05
CA PRO A 299 22.90 1.71 9.23
C PRO A 299 23.19 2.63 10.43
N SER A 300 22.73 2.23 11.62
CA SER A 300 23.15 2.90 12.85
C SER A 300 24.65 2.76 13.04
N SER A 301 25.36 3.87 13.20
CA SER A 301 26.80 3.94 13.46
C SER A 301 27.20 3.29 14.78
#